data_AF-A0A090EC97-F1
#
_entry.id   AF-A0A090EC97-F1
#
_cell.length_a   1.000
_cell.length_b   1.000
_cell.length_c   1.000
_cell.angle_alpha   90.00
_cell.angle_beta   90.00
_cell.angle_gamma   90.00
#
_symmetry.space_group_name_H-M   'P 1'
#
loop_
_entity.id
_entity.type
_entity.pdbx_description
1 polymer ?
#
loop_
_entity_poly.entity_id
_entity_poly.type
_entity_poly.pdbx_seq_one_letter_code
_entity_poly.pdbx_strand_id
1 'polypeptide(L)'
;MGEFRKTILPAIIGSTDEESLGIALVANQVFGGCPQDRTRAIAVYEANVEAVLNTVPAERLLVHKLGDGWAPLCAHLGVPVPDEPYPARNTTQEFRSALSLNEASSNR
;
A
#
# COMPACT_ATOMS: atom_id res chain seq x y z
N MET A 1 15.90 7.05 0.94
CA MET A 1 14.52 7.23 1.47
C MET A 1 13.72 7.96 0.39
N GLY A 2 13.05 7.21 -0.50
CA GLY A 2 12.64 7.69 -1.83
C GLY A 2 11.36 8.54 -1.85
N GLU A 3 11.28 9.45 -2.82
CA GLU A 3 10.14 10.33 -3.11
C GLU A 3 8.87 9.54 -3.45
N PHE A 4 7.74 9.95 -2.87
CA PHE A 4 6.41 9.35 -3.09
C PHE A 4 6.01 9.30 -4.58
N ARG A 5 6.55 10.21 -5.40
CA ARG A 5 6.43 10.22 -6.87
C ARG A 5 6.91 8.94 -7.56
N LYS A 6 7.81 8.15 -6.95
CA LYS A 6 8.33 6.92 -7.54
C LYS A 6 7.49 5.67 -7.24
N THR A 7 6.40 5.83 -6.49
CA THR A 7 5.51 4.75 -6.04
C THR A 7 4.27 4.65 -6.93
N ILE A 8 3.07 4.46 -6.37
CA ILE A 8 1.80 4.28 -7.08
C ILE A 8 1.26 5.58 -7.69
N LEU A 9 1.82 6.74 -7.32
CA LEU A 9 1.30 8.06 -7.71
C LEU A 9 1.13 8.27 -9.22
N PRO A 10 2.01 7.79 -10.12
CA PRO A 10 1.79 7.88 -11.56
C PRO A 10 0.55 7.10 -12.04
N ALA A 11 0.21 5.99 -11.38
CA ALA A 11 -1.03 5.24 -11.66
C ALA A 11 -2.28 6.00 -11.20
N ILE A 12 -2.15 6.75 -10.10
CA ILE A 12 -3.24 7.59 -9.55
C ILE A 12 -3.52 8.82 -10.42
N ILE A 13 -2.48 9.44 -10.96
CA ILE A 13 -2.59 10.69 -11.73
C ILE A 13 -2.76 10.45 -13.24
N GLY A 14 -2.24 9.33 -13.76
CA GLY A 14 -2.18 9.04 -15.20
C GLY A 14 -3.39 8.32 -15.79
N SER A 15 -4.38 7.90 -15.00
CA SER A 15 -5.57 7.25 -15.55
C SER A 15 -6.55 8.28 -16.12
N THR A 16 -6.61 8.41 -17.44
CA THR A 16 -7.72 9.07 -18.15
C THR A 16 -8.88 8.11 -18.44
N ASP A 17 -8.89 6.96 -17.77
CA ASP A 17 -9.81 5.85 -18.03
C ASP A 17 -11.02 5.92 -17.09
N GLU A 18 -12.22 5.94 -17.65
CA GLU A 18 -13.50 5.98 -16.90
C GLU A 18 -13.69 4.72 -16.01
N GLU A 19 -12.94 3.63 -16.25
CA GLU A 19 -12.91 2.42 -15.40
C GLU A 19 -12.06 2.57 -14.12
N SER A 20 -11.32 3.67 -13.94
CA SER A 20 -10.46 3.91 -12.77
C SER A 20 -11.20 4.49 -11.54
N LEU A 21 -12.50 4.21 -11.41
CA LEU A 21 -13.34 4.72 -10.31
C LEU A 21 -12.70 4.47 -8.94
N GLY A 22 -12.17 3.27 -8.69
CA GLY A 22 -11.54 2.93 -7.41
C GLY A 22 -10.30 3.78 -7.10
N ILE A 23 -9.48 4.07 -8.11
CA ILE A 23 -8.27 4.88 -7.97
C ILE A 23 -8.63 6.36 -7.72
N ALA A 24 -9.57 6.89 -8.50
CA ALA A 24 -10.08 8.25 -8.34
C ALA A 24 -10.79 8.44 -6.98
N LEU A 25 -11.53 7.42 -6.53
CA LEU A 25 -12.22 7.41 -5.24
C LEU A 25 -11.20 7.46 -4.09
N VAL A 26 -10.15 6.63 -4.14
CA VAL A 26 -9.09 6.66 -3.12
C VAL A 26 -8.37 8.01 -3.10
N ALA A 27 -8.02 8.56 -4.27
CA ALA A 27 -7.37 9.88 -4.36
C ALA A 27 -8.23 10.98 -3.70
N ASN A 28 -9.53 10.98 -3.95
CA ASN A 28 -10.44 12.02 -3.45
C ASN A 28 -10.89 11.77 -2.00
N GLN A 29 -11.34 10.56 -1.66
CA GLN A 29 -11.93 10.27 -0.35
C GLN A 29 -10.89 10.06 0.74
N VAL A 30 -9.74 9.45 0.43
CA VAL A 30 -8.69 9.16 1.42
C VAL A 30 -7.70 10.32 1.50
N PHE A 31 -7.23 10.80 0.34
CA PHE A 31 -6.18 11.83 0.30
C PHE A 31 -6.72 13.25 0.04
N GLY A 32 -8.04 13.44 -0.01
CA GLY A 32 -8.66 14.75 -0.22
C GLY A 32 -8.26 15.41 -1.54
N GLY A 33 -8.05 14.61 -2.59
CA GLY A 33 -7.67 15.07 -3.93
C GLY A 33 -6.21 15.46 -4.08
N CYS A 34 -5.37 15.30 -3.04
CA CYS A 34 -3.95 15.65 -3.08
C CYS A 34 -3.02 14.49 -2.66
N PRO A 35 -3.10 13.30 -3.30
CA PRO A 35 -2.22 12.16 -2.98
C PRO A 35 -0.73 12.46 -3.21
N GLN A 36 -0.39 13.46 -4.03
CA GLN A 36 0.99 13.89 -4.29
C GLN A 36 1.64 14.69 -3.15
N ASP A 37 0.84 15.23 -2.22
CA ASP A 37 1.36 15.95 -1.06
C ASP A 37 1.87 14.92 -0.05
N ARG A 38 3.21 14.81 0.04
CA ARG A 38 3.88 13.84 0.91
C ARG A 38 3.51 14.03 2.37
N THR A 39 3.45 15.27 2.86
CA THR A 39 3.17 15.54 4.27
C THR A 39 1.76 15.11 4.61
N ARG A 40 0.81 15.46 3.73
CA ARG A 40 -0.58 15.04 3.88
C ARG A 40 -0.74 13.52 3.80
N ALA A 41 -0.09 12.87 2.85
CA ALA A 41 -0.17 11.42 2.66
C ALA A 41 0.33 10.66 3.90
N ILE A 42 1.44 11.11 4.50
CA ILE A 42 1.96 10.54 5.76
C ILE A 42 0.96 10.75 6.90
N ALA A 43 0.45 11.96 7.07
CA ALA A 43 -0.49 12.27 8.15
C ALA A 43 -1.79 11.44 8.06
N VAL A 44 -2.33 11.25 6.85
CA VAL A 44 -3.52 10.39 6.63
C VAL A 44 -3.21 8.93 6.96
N TYR A 45 -2.05 8.42 6.57
CA TYR A 45 -1.61 7.06 6.90
C TYR A 45 -1.48 6.85 8.42
N GLU A 46 -0.79 7.76 9.11
CA GLU A 46 -0.59 7.70 10.56
C GLU A 46 -1.92 7.76 11.31
N ALA A 47 -2.80 8.70 10.96
CA ALA A 47 -4.13 8.82 11.55
C ALA A 47 -4.98 7.56 11.37
N ASN A 48 -4.90 6.90 10.20
CA ASN A 48 -5.59 5.63 9.97
C ASN A 48 -5.02 4.50 10.83
N VAL A 49 -3.69 4.40 10.96
CA VAL A 49 -3.05 3.40 11.83
C VAL A 49 -3.49 3.60 13.29
N GLU A 50 -3.43 4.84 13.80
CA GLU A 50 -3.87 5.16 15.16
C GLU A 50 -5.35 4.85 15.37
N ALA A 51 -6.21 5.19 14.40
CA ALA A 51 -7.64 4.89 14.49
C ALA A 51 -7.89 3.38 14.63
N VAL A 52 -7.19 2.53 13.87
CA VAL A 52 -7.31 1.08 13.99
C VAL A 52 -6.79 0.59 15.34
N LEU A 53 -5.61 1.03 15.76
CA LEU A 53 -5.01 0.65 17.05
C LEU A 53 -5.89 1.02 18.24
N ASN A 54 -6.59 2.15 18.18
CA ASN A 54 -7.43 2.65 19.27
C ASN A 54 -8.84 2.04 19.31
N THR A 55 -9.33 1.50 18.18
CA THR A 55 -10.73 1.06 18.05
C THR A 55 -10.89 -0.46 18.01
N VAL A 56 -9.88 -1.20 17.58
CA VAL A 56 -9.92 -2.66 17.51
C VAL A 56 -9.43 -3.26 18.84
N PRO A 57 -10.20 -4.15 19.49
CA PRO A 57 -9.75 -4.84 20.69
C PRO A 57 -8.43 -5.59 20.47
N ALA A 58 -7.51 -5.53 21.43
CA ALA A 58 -6.15 -6.05 21.29
C ALA A 58 -6.12 -7.56 20.97
N GLU A 59 -7.05 -8.34 21.51
CA GLU A 59 -7.17 -9.76 21.27
C GLU A 59 -7.59 -10.12 19.83
N ARG A 60 -8.14 -9.16 19.09
CA ARG A 60 -8.54 -9.29 17.68
C ARG A 60 -7.58 -8.58 16.72
N LEU A 61 -6.49 -8.01 17.23
CA LEU A 61 -5.58 -7.16 16.49
C LEU A 61 -4.17 -7.76 16.46
N LEU A 62 -3.64 -7.94 15.25
CA LEU A 62 -2.23 -8.24 15.03
C LEU A 62 -1.58 -7.10 14.25
N VAL A 63 -0.52 -6.52 14.83
CA VAL A 63 0.36 -5.60 14.09
C VAL A 63 1.44 -6.44 13.39
N HIS A 64 1.22 -6.73 12.11
CA HIS A 64 2.12 -7.54 11.29
C HIS A 64 3.00 -6.66 10.39
N LYS A 65 4.31 -6.66 10.62
CA LYS A 65 5.28 -5.85 9.87
C LYS A 65 5.86 -6.63 8.68
N LEU A 66 6.36 -5.90 7.69
CA LEU A 66 7.05 -6.50 6.55
C LEU A 66 8.27 -7.30 7.04
N GLY A 67 8.31 -8.59 6.71
CA GLY A 67 9.38 -9.51 7.11
C GLY A 67 9.06 -10.37 8.33
N ASP A 68 7.93 -10.15 9.02
CA ASP A 68 7.54 -10.94 10.20
C ASP A 68 7.25 -12.42 9.88
N GLY A 69 6.93 -12.75 8.64
CA GLY A 69 6.79 -14.13 8.15
C GLY A 69 5.53 -14.84 8.65
N TRP A 70 5.51 -16.18 8.58
CA TRP A 70 4.32 -16.96 8.93
C TRP A 70 4.07 -17.07 10.43
N ALA A 71 5.13 -17.14 11.24
CA ALA A 71 5.02 -17.51 12.66
C ALA A 71 4.08 -16.61 13.49
N PRO A 72 4.20 -15.27 13.49
CA PRO A 72 3.30 -14.43 14.28
C PRO A 72 1.87 -14.41 13.75
N LEU A 73 1.69 -14.51 12.42
CA LEU A 73 0.39 -14.56 11.78
C LEU A 73 -0.38 -15.84 12.13
N CYS A 74 0.27 -17.00 11.95
CA CYS A 74 -0.32 -18.30 12.24
C CYS A 74 -0.65 -18.44 13.75
N ALA A 75 0.23 -17.95 14.62
CA ALA A 75 -0.01 -17.95 16.07
C ALA A 75 -1.24 -17.13 16.45
N HIS A 76 -1.43 -15.94 15.86
CA HIS A 76 -2.60 -15.11 16.11
C HIS A 76 -3.90 -15.73 15.58
N LEU A 77 -3.84 -16.39 14.41
CA LEU A 77 -5.00 -17.03 13.79
C LEU A 77 -5.33 -18.42 14.37
N GLY A 78 -4.46 -18.99 15.20
CA GLY A 78 -4.66 -20.33 15.78
C GLY A 78 -4.53 -21.47 14.76
N VAL A 79 -3.73 -21.28 13.72
CA VAL A 79 -3.52 -22.27 12.63
C VAL A 79 -2.05 -22.72 12.60
N PRO A 80 -1.75 -23.92 12.06
CA PRO A 80 -0.37 -24.37 11.89
C PRO A 80 0.40 -23.49 10.89
N VAL A 81 1.71 -23.39 11.08
CA VAL A 81 2.62 -22.76 10.11
C VAL A 81 2.80 -23.69 8.91
N PRO A 82 2.61 -23.21 7.66
CA PRO A 82 2.79 -24.03 6.48
C PRO A 82 4.29 -24.28 6.18
N ASP A 83 4.59 -25.37 5.48
CA ASP A 83 5.94 -25.72 5.02
C ASP A 83 6.28 -25.05 3.68
N GLU A 84 5.96 -23.76 3.57
CA GLU A 84 6.24 -22.96 2.38
C GLU A 84 6.84 -21.60 2.80
N PRO A 85 7.71 -21.00 1.96
CA PRO A 85 8.26 -19.69 2.27
C PRO A 85 7.16 -18.63 2.30
N TYR A 86 7.29 -17.67 3.22
CA TYR A 86 6.38 -16.54 3.27
C TYR A 86 6.42 -15.77 1.93
N PRO A 87 5.26 -15.41 1.35
CA PRO A 87 5.22 -14.82 0.03
C PRO A 87 5.93 -13.47 -0.01
N ALA A 88 6.80 -13.31 -1.01
CA ALA A 88 7.43 -12.04 -1.38
C ALA A 88 7.04 -11.72 -2.83
N ARG A 89 6.00 -10.88 -2.96
CA ARG A 89 5.42 -10.42 -4.24
C ARG A 89 5.00 -8.97 -4.10
N ASN A 90 4.60 -8.37 -5.22
CA ASN A 90 4.18 -6.98 -5.31
C ASN A 90 5.31 -6.01 -4.92
N THR A 91 6.54 -6.33 -5.32
CA THR A 91 7.66 -5.40 -5.20
C THR A 91 7.40 -4.16 -6.06
N THR A 92 8.05 -3.04 -5.74
CA THR A 92 7.95 -1.81 -6.55
C THR A 92 8.25 -2.08 -8.03
N GLN A 93 9.23 -2.93 -8.33
CA GLN A 93 9.57 -3.27 -9.70
C GLN A 93 8.47 -4.09 -10.38
N GLU A 94 7.97 -5.14 -9.72
CA GLU A 94 6.87 -5.97 -10.24
C GLU A 94 5.63 -5.12 -10.52
N PHE A 95 5.26 -4.25 -9.58
CA PHE A 95 4.12 -3.35 -9.72
C PHE A 95 4.28 -2.38 -10.89
N ARG A 96 5.45 -1.76 -11.02
CA ARG A 96 5.73 -0.84 -12.14
C ARG A 96 5.69 -1.57 -13.49
N SER A 97 6.20 -2.80 -13.55
CA SER A 97 6.11 -3.64 -14.74
C SER A 97 4.66 -4.00 -15.08
N ALA A 98 3.86 -4.38 -14.08
CA ALA A 98 2.45 -4.74 -14.26
C ALA A 98 1.60 -3.57 -14.78
N LEU A 99 1.98 -2.34 -14.44
CA LEU A 99 1.30 -1.11 -14.90
C LEU A 99 1.96 -0.48 -16.13
N SER A 100 2.94 -1.13 -16.76
CA SER A 100 3.70 -0.57 -17.89
C SER A 100 4.30 0.81 -17.59
N LEU A 101 4.61 1.10 -16.32
CA LEU A 101 5.25 2.34 -15.86
C LEU A 101 6.78 2.32 -16.06
N ASN A 102 7.28 1.31 -16.77
CA ASN A 102 8.68 1.17 -17.17
C ASN A 102 8.88 1.86 -18.53
N GLU A 103 8.66 3.18 -18.60
CA GLU A 103 9.39 4.15 -19.45
C GLU A 103 8.70 5.52 -19.48
N ALA A 104 9.30 6.47 -18.75
CA ALA A 104 9.26 7.89 -19.10
C ALA A 104 10.70 8.43 -18.95
N SER A 105 11.65 7.75 -19.58
CA SER A 105 13.05 8.19 -19.69
C SER A 105 13.63 7.70 -21.02
N SER A 106 12.93 8.00 -22.11
CA SER A 106 13.50 8.01 -23.45
C SER A 106 12.61 8.88 -24.36
N ASN A 107 12.62 10.20 -24.15
CA ASN A 107 12.59 11.18 -25.25
C ASN A 107 12.82 12.63 -24.74
N ARG A 108 14.09 13.01 -24.64
CA ARG A 108 14.72 14.29 -25.08
C ARG A 108 16.06 14.49 -24.39
#